data_AF-A0A6C0I774-F1
#
_entry.id   AF-A0A6C0I774-F1
#
_cell.length_a   1.000
_cell.length_b   1.000
_cell.length_c   1.000
_cell.angle_alpha   90.00
_cell.angle_beta   90.00
_cell.angle_gamma   90.00
#
_symmetry.space_group_name_H-M   'P 1'
#
loop_
_entity.id
_entity.type
_entity.pdbx_description
1 polymer ?
#
loop_
_entity_poly.entity_id
_entity_poly.type
_entity_poly.pdbx_seq_one_letter_code
_entity_poly.pdbx_strand_id
1 'polypeptide(L)'
;MSARIENLKESDEVLTFTIASLDVSYINAIRRTILSDIPVVCFKTTPYEENKANILINTTRLNNEILKQRLSCIPICIKDLEIPIKNYVLEIDVENRTDTAIYVTTKDFKIRNTTTDSYLDEGDLRKIFPAYVPPTGKGEYFVDFVKLRPKLSEELPGERIKLTCTLTLGTARDDSSFNVTGTCAYGCTPDETKIVEELAKRKQKWEDEGKSEANIAFEAANWKLLEALRYVKRNSFDFILQTVGIYENTEIIIKACQIMMDKFVDLKQLLDKDEIEIKPSDSTLDASYDIILENEDYTIGNILNFELYDIYYRDLKKLSYVGFKKMHPHDSHSILRMAFIEPTSGKDTVRQMLSSVFEGAFKELSHIKGLFDGGRK
;
A
#
# COMPACT_ATOMS: atom_id res chain seq x y z
N MET A 1 22.85 -10.52 6.63
CA MET A 1 22.14 -10.28 7.91
C MET A 1 20.67 -10.45 7.60
N SER A 2 19.91 -11.08 8.48
CA SER A 2 18.50 -11.41 8.20
C SER A 2 17.60 -10.45 8.95
N ALA A 3 16.54 -9.95 8.30
CA ALA A 3 15.59 -9.03 8.92
C ALA A 3 15.01 -9.58 10.24
N ARG A 4 14.74 -8.70 11.21
CA ARG A 4 14.14 -9.09 12.49
C ARG A 4 13.08 -8.10 12.93
N ILE A 5 12.00 -8.60 13.52
CA ILE A 5 10.93 -7.77 14.11
C ILE A 5 11.18 -7.60 15.60
N GLU A 6 11.05 -6.38 16.08
CA GLU A 6 11.08 -5.98 17.48
C GLU A 6 9.81 -5.18 17.79
N ASN A 7 9.39 -5.16 19.06
CA ASN A 7 8.29 -4.31 19.55
C ASN A 7 6.95 -4.41 18.79
N LEU A 8 6.62 -5.58 18.23
CA LEU A 8 5.33 -5.81 17.58
C LEU A 8 4.18 -5.63 18.57
N LYS A 9 3.32 -4.64 18.31
CA LYS A 9 2.16 -4.30 19.14
C LYS A 9 0.98 -3.94 18.25
N GLU A 10 -0.20 -4.36 18.66
CA GLU A 10 -1.45 -4.00 18.01
C GLU A 10 -2.43 -3.46 19.05
N SER A 11 -2.94 -2.25 18.83
CA SER A 11 -3.94 -1.58 19.68
C SER A 11 -4.85 -0.75 18.79
N ASP A 12 -6.16 -0.81 19.02
CA ASP A 12 -7.15 0.00 18.28
C ASP A 12 -7.01 -0.12 16.75
N GLU A 13 -6.80 -1.34 16.25
CA GLU A 13 -6.58 -1.66 14.82
C GLU A 13 -5.31 -1.01 14.22
N VAL A 14 -4.42 -0.48 15.05
CA VAL A 14 -3.11 0.06 14.65
C VAL A 14 -2.02 -0.94 15.04
N LEU A 15 -1.34 -1.47 14.03
CA LEU A 15 -0.15 -2.29 14.16
C LEU A 15 1.10 -1.41 14.14
N THR A 16 1.96 -1.57 15.14
CA THR A 16 3.27 -0.92 15.22
C THR A 16 4.35 -1.95 15.45
N PHE A 17 5.50 -1.79 14.79
CA PHE A 17 6.67 -2.65 14.98
C PHE A 17 7.94 -1.96 14.53
N THR A 18 9.08 -2.46 14.99
CA THR A 18 10.40 -2.07 14.47
C THR A 18 10.96 -3.23 13.65
N ILE A 19 11.42 -2.95 12.43
CA ILE A 19 12.15 -3.92 11.61
C ILE A 19 13.62 -3.52 11.50
N ALA A 20 14.52 -4.39 11.97
CA ALA A 20 15.95 -4.16 11.98
C ALA A 20 16.68 -5.09 11.01
N SER A 21 17.90 -4.68 10.63
CA SER A 21 18.76 -5.38 9.66
C SER A 21 18.15 -5.48 8.25
N LEU A 22 17.37 -4.49 7.84
CA LEU A 22 16.76 -4.42 6.51
C LEU A 22 17.19 -3.13 5.78
N ASP A 23 17.42 -3.19 4.47
CA ASP A 23 17.68 -1.99 3.67
C ASP A 23 16.40 -1.18 3.42
N VAL A 24 16.56 0.14 3.20
CA VAL A 24 15.44 1.05 2.94
C VAL A 24 14.64 0.68 1.68
N SER A 25 15.30 0.07 0.69
CA SER A 25 14.66 -0.39 -0.55
C SER A 25 13.51 -1.36 -0.27
N TYR A 26 13.74 -2.38 0.56
CA TYR A 26 12.73 -3.38 0.93
C TYR A 26 11.57 -2.80 1.73
N ILE A 27 11.84 -2.03 2.80
CA ILE A 27 10.75 -1.52 3.64
C ILE A 27 9.87 -0.51 2.88
N ASN A 28 10.49 0.31 2.01
CA ASN A 28 9.75 1.21 1.16
C ASN A 28 8.98 0.47 0.06
N ALA A 29 9.53 -0.61 -0.48
CA ALA A 29 8.85 -1.43 -1.47
C ALA A 29 7.60 -2.12 -0.87
N ILE A 30 7.71 -2.66 0.35
CA ILE A 30 6.56 -3.18 1.11
C ILE A 30 5.52 -2.08 1.28
N ARG A 31 5.91 -0.90 1.78
CA ARG A 31 4.99 0.24 1.98
C ARG A 31 4.30 0.65 0.67
N ARG A 32 5.04 0.77 -0.43
CA ARG A 32 4.48 1.14 -1.75
C ARG A 32 3.49 0.10 -2.24
N THR A 33 3.82 -1.18 -2.07
CA THR A 33 2.94 -2.29 -2.47
C THR A 33 1.64 -2.28 -1.66
N ILE A 34 1.72 -2.06 -0.34
CA ILE A 34 0.54 -1.90 0.53
C ILE A 34 -0.37 -0.75 0.05
N LEU A 35 0.22 0.37 -0.33
CA LEU A 35 -0.52 1.58 -0.72
C LEU A 35 -1.10 1.56 -2.14
N SER A 36 -0.71 0.60 -2.99
CA SER A 36 -1.03 0.68 -4.42
C SER A 36 -1.46 -0.63 -5.06
N ASP A 37 -0.87 -1.76 -4.67
CA ASP A 37 -0.92 -2.97 -5.49
C ASP A 37 -1.78 -4.10 -4.88
N ILE A 38 -2.25 -3.96 -3.62
CA ILE A 38 -3.11 -4.96 -3.01
C ILE A 38 -4.52 -4.90 -3.64
N PRO A 39 -5.01 -5.99 -4.26
CA PRO A 39 -6.32 -6.02 -4.89
C PRO A 39 -7.45 -6.10 -3.86
N VAL A 40 -8.55 -5.44 -4.18
CA VAL A 40 -9.81 -5.44 -3.42
C VAL A 40 -11.01 -5.60 -4.34
N VAL A 41 -12.11 -6.09 -3.78
CA VAL A 41 -13.41 -5.98 -4.43
C VAL A 41 -13.90 -4.54 -4.29
N CYS A 42 -14.36 -3.91 -5.37
CA CYS A 42 -14.77 -2.52 -5.36
C CYS A 42 -15.93 -2.22 -6.33
N PHE A 43 -16.55 -1.04 -6.12
CA PHE A 43 -17.49 -0.45 -7.06
C PHE A 43 -16.78 0.53 -7.98
N LYS A 44 -16.40 0.09 -9.16
CA LYS A 44 -15.74 0.97 -10.13
C LYS A 44 -16.76 1.88 -10.81
N THR A 45 -16.72 3.17 -10.48
CA THR A 45 -17.67 4.16 -11.00
C THR A 45 -17.06 5.20 -11.94
N THR A 46 -15.73 5.16 -12.06
CA THR A 46 -14.89 6.03 -12.89
C THR A 46 -13.72 5.21 -13.47
N PRO A 47 -13.16 5.60 -14.63
CA PRO A 47 -13.65 6.60 -15.59
C PRO A 47 -14.93 6.13 -16.32
N TYR A 48 -15.53 7.00 -17.16
CA TYR A 48 -16.84 6.74 -17.81
C TYR A 48 -16.91 5.39 -18.54
N GLU A 49 -15.85 5.00 -19.24
CA GLU A 49 -15.78 3.75 -20.01
C GLU A 49 -15.82 2.49 -19.14
N GLU A 50 -15.35 2.60 -17.90
CA GLU A 50 -15.23 1.49 -16.96
C GLU A 50 -16.30 1.52 -15.87
N ASN A 51 -17.09 2.60 -15.80
CA ASN A 51 -18.18 2.79 -14.83
C ASN A 51 -19.18 1.63 -14.88
N LYS A 52 -19.34 0.95 -13.75
CA LYS A 52 -20.31 -0.15 -13.56
C LYS A 52 -21.56 0.26 -12.78
N ALA A 53 -21.68 1.53 -12.38
CA ALA A 53 -22.83 2.06 -11.66
C ALA A 53 -23.84 2.73 -12.61
N ASN A 54 -25.09 2.29 -12.54
CA ASN A 54 -26.22 2.84 -13.27
C ASN A 54 -27.29 3.36 -12.30
N ILE A 55 -27.51 4.68 -12.32
CA ILE A 55 -28.52 5.35 -11.50
C ILE A 55 -29.80 5.50 -12.34
N LEU A 56 -30.85 4.79 -11.94
CA LEU A 56 -32.14 4.76 -12.63
C LEU A 56 -33.06 5.90 -12.18
N ILE A 57 -33.07 6.18 -10.87
CA ILE A 57 -33.87 7.25 -10.27
C ILE A 57 -32.99 7.96 -9.25
N ASN A 58 -32.82 9.27 -9.39
CA ASN A 58 -32.22 10.11 -8.36
C ASN A 58 -33.01 11.41 -8.28
N THR A 59 -33.84 11.53 -7.25
CA THR A 59 -34.55 12.77 -6.93
C THR A 59 -33.93 13.49 -5.73
N THR A 60 -32.72 13.09 -5.32
CA THR A 60 -32.02 13.65 -4.16
C THR A 60 -31.34 14.97 -4.50
N ARG A 61 -30.77 15.63 -3.49
CA ARG A 61 -29.96 16.85 -3.69
C ARG A 61 -28.55 16.59 -4.21
N LEU A 62 -28.04 15.37 -4.09
CA LEU A 62 -26.72 15.02 -4.61
C LEU A 62 -26.85 14.64 -6.08
N ASN A 63 -25.97 15.18 -6.92
CA ASN A 63 -25.93 14.79 -8.31
C ASN A 63 -25.40 13.34 -8.46
N ASN A 64 -25.59 12.78 -9.64
CA ASN A 64 -25.21 11.39 -9.92
C ASN A 64 -23.71 11.13 -9.73
N GLU A 65 -22.84 12.09 -10.06
CA GLU A 65 -21.39 11.90 -9.98
C GLU A 65 -20.88 11.88 -8.54
N ILE A 66 -21.45 12.70 -7.65
CA ILE A 66 -21.16 12.65 -6.22
C ILE A 66 -21.61 11.31 -5.63
N LEU A 67 -22.79 10.82 -6.01
CA LEU A 67 -23.29 9.53 -5.54
C LEU A 67 -22.42 8.37 -6.02
N LYS A 68 -21.96 8.40 -7.27
CA LYS A 68 -21.00 7.43 -7.82
C LYS A 68 -19.68 7.44 -7.05
N GLN A 69 -19.11 8.63 -6.83
CA GLN A 69 -17.87 8.76 -6.06
C GLN A 69 -18.04 8.23 -4.63
N ARG A 70 -19.13 8.59 -3.94
CA ARG A 70 -19.45 8.06 -2.61
C ARG A 70 -19.61 6.54 -2.61
N LEU A 71 -20.22 5.97 -3.65
CA LEU A 71 -20.36 4.52 -3.79
C LEU A 71 -18.99 3.85 -3.97
N SER A 72 -18.10 4.43 -4.76
CA SER A 72 -16.72 3.94 -4.97
C SER A 72 -15.91 3.87 -3.68
N CYS A 73 -16.12 4.83 -2.77
CA CYS A 73 -15.41 4.92 -1.49
C CYS A 73 -15.91 3.97 -0.41
N ILE A 74 -16.98 3.18 -0.64
CA ILE A 74 -17.49 2.22 0.36
C ILE A 74 -16.61 0.97 0.33
N PRO A 75 -15.92 0.61 1.44
CA PRO A 75 -15.16 -0.63 1.50
C PRO A 75 -16.06 -1.85 1.35
N ILE A 76 -15.60 -2.85 0.59
CA ILE A 76 -16.27 -4.13 0.43
C ILE A 76 -15.42 -5.20 1.11
N CYS A 77 -15.87 -5.71 2.26
CA CYS A 77 -15.12 -6.65 3.10
C CYS A 77 -15.22 -8.11 2.59
N ILE A 78 -14.86 -8.33 1.32
CA ILE A 78 -14.74 -9.67 0.72
C ILE A 78 -13.25 -10.00 0.61
N LYS A 79 -12.79 -10.99 1.39
CA LYS A 79 -11.38 -11.39 1.44
C LYS A 79 -10.98 -12.37 0.32
N ASP A 80 -11.93 -13.17 -0.14
CA ASP A 80 -11.71 -14.17 -1.19
C ASP A 80 -11.98 -13.56 -2.58
N LEU A 81 -10.91 -13.43 -3.36
CA LEU A 81 -10.94 -12.81 -4.68
C LEU A 81 -11.15 -13.84 -5.81
N GLU A 82 -11.21 -15.14 -5.50
CA GLU A 82 -11.43 -16.21 -6.49
C GLU A 82 -12.91 -16.42 -6.80
N ILE A 83 -13.80 -15.90 -5.95
CA ILE A 83 -15.26 -15.93 -6.14
C ILE A 83 -15.60 -15.25 -7.48
N PRO A 84 -16.59 -15.75 -8.25
CA PRO A 84 -17.05 -15.11 -9.49
C PRO A 84 -17.83 -13.82 -9.19
N ILE A 85 -17.11 -12.78 -8.76
CA ILE A 85 -17.62 -11.47 -8.32
C ILE A 85 -18.52 -10.82 -9.39
N LYS A 86 -18.24 -11.07 -10.67
CA LYS A 86 -19.03 -10.57 -11.82
C LYS A 86 -20.49 -11.06 -11.82
N ASN A 87 -20.79 -12.14 -11.10
CA ASN A 87 -22.16 -12.67 -10.98
C ASN A 87 -22.97 -11.93 -9.90
N TYR A 88 -22.37 -10.98 -9.18
CA TYR A 88 -23.03 -10.25 -8.11
C TYR A 88 -23.25 -8.79 -8.50
N VAL A 89 -24.47 -8.30 -8.25
CA VAL A 89 -24.87 -6.93 -8.54
C VAL A 89 -25.49 -6.33 -7.29
N LEU A 90 -24.98 -5.15 -6.89
CA LEU A 90 -25.59 -4.30 -5.89
C LEU A 90 -26.86 -3.66 -6.45
N GLU A 91 -27.93 -3.69 -5.67
CA GLU A 91 -29.18 -3.00 -5.93
C GLU A 91 -29.56 -2.14 -4.72
N ILE A 92 -29.89 -0.88 -4.99
CA ILE A 92 -30.45 0.04 -4.00
C ILE A 92 -31.75 0.58 -4.59
N ASP A 93 -32.84 0.48 -3.85
CA ASP A 93 -34.13 1.08 -4.21
C ASP A 93 -34.84 1.53 -2.92
N VAL A 94 -34.61 2.79 -2.54
CA VAL A 94 -35.13 3.35 -1.28
C VAL A 94 -35.86 4.66 -1.59
N GLU A 95 -37.10 4.75 -1.10
CA GLU A 95 -37.98 5.90 -1.22
C GLU A 95 -38.37 6.37 0.18
N ASN A 96 -38.23 7.67 0.47
CA ASN A 96 -38.68 8.21 1.73
C ASN A 96 -40.20 8.45 1.71
N ARG A 97 -40.93 7.59 2.42
CA ARG A 97 -42.39 7.67 2.58
C ARG A 97 -42.82 8.28 3.92
N THR A 98 -41.87 8.71 4.73
CA THR A 98 -42.11 9.29 6.06
C THR A 98 -42.16 10.81 6.00
N ASP A 99 -42.56 11.42 7.12
CA ASP A 99 -42.59 12.86 7.37
C ASP A 99 -41.26 13.41 7.91
N THR A 100 -40.28 12.54 8.15
CA THR A 100 -38.92 12.91 8.60
C THR A 100 -37.86 12.50 7.59
N ALA A 101 -36.69 13.13 7.65
CA ALA A 101 -35.60 12.76 6.75
C ALA A 101 -34.98 11.42 7.17
N ILE A 102 -34.69 10.56 6.20
CA ILE A 102 -34.04 9.26 6.42
C ILE A 102 -32.66 9.25 5.76
N TYR A 103 -31.75 8.43 6.29
CA TYR A 103 -30.45 8.17 5.68
C TYR A 103 -30.49 6.79 5.05
N VAL A 104 -30.13 6.71 3.77
CA VAL A 104 -29.79 5.45 3.11
C VAL A 104 -28.37 5.12 3.51
N THR A 105 -28.16 3.94 4.03
CA THR A 105 -26.86 3.46 4.54
C THR A 105 -26.47 2.16 3.86
N THR A 106 -25.26 1.65 4.14
CA THR A 106 -24.84 0.32 3.68
C THR A 106 -25.73 -0.81 4.20
N LYS A 107 -26.54 -0.60 5.24
CA LYS A 107 -27.55 -1.56 5.69
C LYS A 107 -28.68 -1.78 4.66
N ASP A 108 -28.98 -0.76 3.87
CA ASP A 108 -30.05 -0.81 2.86
C ASP A 108 -29.61 -1.47 1.55
N PHE A 109 -28.35 -1.88 1.46
CA PHE A 109 -27.76 -2.48 0.27
C PHE A 109 -28.23 -3.91 0.11
N LYS A 110 -28.58 -4.29 -1.12
CA LYS A 110 -28.92 -5.67 -1.47
C LYS A 110 -27.99 -6.15 -2.56
N ILE A 111 -27.46 -7.36 -2.42
CA ILE A 111 -26.65 -7.99 -3.46
C ILE A 111 -27.46 -9.14 -4.05
N ARG A 112 -27.69 -9.09 -5.36
CA ARG A 112 -28.35 -10.14 -6.14
C ARG A 112 -27.31 -10.96 -6.91
N ASN A 113 -27.41 -12.28 -6.83
CA ASN A 113 -26.67 -13.18 -7.71
C ASN A 113 -27.43 -13.32 -9.03
N THR A 114 -26.82 -12.92 -10.14
CA THR A 114 -27.43 -12.92 -11.47
C THR A 114 -27.59 -14.32 -12.08
N THR A 115 -26.89 -15.32 -11.55
CA THR A 115 -26.97 -16.71 -12.02
C THR A 115 -28.15 -17.45 -11.38
N THR A 116 -28.36 -17.26 -10.08
CA THR A 116 -29.43 -17.91 -9.31
C THR A 116 -30.68 -17.05 -9.15
N ASP A 117 -30.60 -15.77 -9.53
CA ASP A 117 -31.61 -14.73 -9.32
C ASP A 117 -32.08 -14.63 -7.87
N SER A 118 -31.15 -14.85 -6.93
CA SER A 118 -31.39 -14.83 -5.50
C SER A 118 -30.58 -13.72 -4.81
N TYR A 119 -31.13 -13.17 -3.73
CA TYR A 119 -30.42 -12.21 -2.89
C TYR A 119 -29.57 -12.92 -1.84
N LEU A 120 -28.44 -12.31 -1.49
CA LEU A 120 -27.69 -12.69 -0.28
C LEU A 120 -28.54 -12.43 0.96
N ASP A 121 -28.41 -13.28 1.98
CA ASP A 121 -29.05 -13.06 3.26
C ASP A 121 -28.39 -11.91 4.04
N GLU A 122 -29.09 -11.42 5.07
CA GLU A 122 -28.61 -10.30 5.87
C GLU A 122 -27.30 -10.62 6.62
N GLY A 123 -27.08 -11.88 7.00
CA GLY A 123 -25.87 -12.30 7.71
C GLY A 123 -24.63 -12.20 6.82
N ASP A 124 -24.74 -12.61 5.56
CA ASP A 124 -23.66 -12.46 4.58
C ASP A 124 -23.47 -10.99 4.16
N LEU A 125 -24.55 -10.23 3.96
CA LEU A 125 -24.46 -8.79 3.70
C LEU A 125 -23.75 -8.04 4.84
N ARG A 126 -23.99 -8.41 6.10
CA ARG A 126 -23.31 -7.83 7.27
C ARG A 126 -21.83 -8.16 7.33
N LYS A 127 -21.37 -9.25 6.72
CA LYS A 127 -19.92 -9.54 6.58
C LYS A 127 -19.28 -8.67 5.51
N ILE A 128 -20.01 -8.42 4.42
CA ILE A 128 -19.56 -7.60 3.28
C ILE A 128 -19.53 -6.11 3.65
N PHE A 129 -20.55 -5.64 4.36
CA PHE A 129 -20.70 -4.26 4.84
C PHE A 129 -20.92 -4.25 6.35
N PRO A 130 -19.87 -4.48 7.15
CA PRO A 130 -19.99 -4.53 8.59
C PRO A 130 -20.39 -3.16 9.17
N ALA A 131 -21.19 -3.20 10.23
CA ALA A 131 -21.46 -2.02 11.04
C ALA A 131 -20.26 -1.71 11.94
N TYR A 132 -19.95 -0.44 12.12
CA TYR A 132 -19.11 -0.01 13.22
C TYR A 132 -19.89 -0.12 14.53
N VAL A 133 -19.30 -0.79 15.52
CA VAL A 133 -19.83 -0.89 16.88
C VAL A 133 -18.84 -0.20 17.81
N PRO A 134 -19.24 0.89 18.49
CA PRO A 134 -18.33 1.61 19.38
C PRO A 134 -17.91 0.73 20.57
N PRO A 135 -16.77 1.00 21.21
CA PRO A 135 -16.31 0.25 22.40
C PRO A 135 -17.32 0.21 23.56
N THR A 136 -18.26 1.15 23.58
CA THR A 136 -19.37 1.20 24.56
C THR A 136 -20.41 0.10 24.35
N GLY A 137 -20.39 -0.58 23.19
CA GLY A 137 -21.36 -1.58 22.77
C GLY A 137 -22.75 -1.02 22.44
N LYS A 138 -22.90 0.31 22.39
CA LYS A 138 -24.19 0.97 22.18
C LYS A 138 -24.36 1.42 20.72
N GLY A 139 -25.18 0.68 19.99
CA GLY A 139 -25.60 1.01 18.64
C GLY A 139 -24.75 0.38 17.55
N GLU A 140 -25.31 0.34 16.34
CA GLU A 140 -24.64 -0.08 15.11
C GLU A 140 -24.64 1.12 14.17
N TYR A 141 -23.47 1.46 13.61
CA TYR A 141 -23.31 2.58 12.70
C TYR A 141 -22.88 2.05 11.33
N PHE A 142 -23.74 2.24 10.34
CA PHE A 142 -23.47 1.92 8.95
C PHE A 142 -22.99 3.16 8.21
N VAL A 143 -22.33 2.99 7.06
CA VAL A 143 -21.83 4.13 6.28
C VAL A 143 -23.02 4.84 5.63
N ASP A 144 -23.16 6.13 5.93
CA ASP A 144 -24.19 6.99 5.32
C ASP A 144 -23.92 7.20 3.83
N PHE A 145 -24.83 6.75 2.98
CA PHE A 145 -24.72 6.91 1.54
C PHE A 145 -25.36 8.21 1.05
N VAL A 146 -26.65 8.42 1.34
CA VAL A 146 -27.39 9.63 0.95
C VAL A 146 -28.56 9.90 1.90
N LYS A 147 -28.84 11.18 2.15
CA LYS A 147 -30.02 11.64 2.90
C LYS A 147 -31.19 11.85 1.96
N LEU A 148 -32.35 11.27 2.27
CA LEU A 148 -33.60 11.45 1.53
C LEU A 148 -34.56 12.34 2.33
N ARG A 149 -35.03 13.42 1.71
CA ARG A 149 -36.02 14.32 2.31
C ARG A 149 -37.41 13.68 2.38
N PRO A 150 -38.21 14.02 3.40
CA PRO A 150 -39.54 13.46 3.60
C PRO A 150 -40.53 13.84 2.51
N LYS A 151 -41.63 13.10 2.49
CA LYS A 151 -42.84 13.47 1.77
C LYS A 151 -43.43 14.74 2.40
N LEU A 152 -43.78 15.73 1.58
CA LEU A 152 -44.39 16.99 2.04
C LEU A 152 -45.92 16.95 1.97
N SER A 153 -46.47 16.26 0.96
CA SER A 153 -47.92 16.07 0.77
C SER A 153 -48.17 14.84 -0.12
N GLU A 154 -49.43 14.42 -0.28
CA GLU A 154 -49.79 13.35 -1.23
C GLU A 154 -49.36 13.64 -2.68
N GLU A 155 -49.31 14.92 -3.06
CA GLU A 155 -48.89 15.38 -4.39
C GLU A 155 -47.37 15.58 -4.52
N LEU A 156 -46.66 15.71 -3.39
CA LEU A 156 -45.21 15.92 -3.32
C LEU A 156 -44.55 14.74 -2.60
N PRO A 157 -44.29 13.62 -3.32
CA PRO A 157 -43.65 12.45 -2.74
C PRO A 157 -42.24 12.78 -2.23
N GLY A 158 -41.78 12.01 -1.25
CA GLY A 158 -40.43 12.16 -0.73
C GLY A 158 -39.36 11.73 -1.74
N GLU A 159 -38.10 11.96 -1.40
CA GLU A 159 -37.00 11.65 -2.30
C GLU A 159 -36.77 10.13 -2.43
N ARG A 160 -36.35 9.69 -3.62
CA ARG A 160 -36.01 8.30 -3.94
C ARG A 160 -34.66 8.20 -4.61
N ILE A 161 -33.93 7.14 -4.26
CA ILE A 161 -32.72 6.70 -4.95
C ILE A 161 -32.91 5.27 -5.42
N LYS A 162 -32.67 5.03 -6.71
CA LYS A 162 -32.65 3.71 -7.32
C LYS A 162 -31.42 3.56 -8.20
N LEU A 163 -30.53 2.63 -7.86
CA LEU A 163 -29.32 2.36 -8.64
C LEU A 163 -28.93 0.89 -8.60
N THR A 164 -28.08 0.52 -9.56
CA THR A 164 -27.47 -0.80 -9.65
C THR A 164 -25.96 -0.65 -9.89
N CYS A 165 -25.14 -1.56 -9.34
CA CYS A 165 -23.71 -1.56 -9.59
C CYS A 165 -23.14 -2.98 -9.59
N THR A 166 -22.37 -3.35 -10.62
CA THR A 166 -21.65 -4.64 -10.64
C THR A 166 -20.35 -4.54 -9.85
N LEU A 167 -20.03 -5.56 -9.06
CA LEU A 167 -18.76 -5.62 -8.34
C LEU A 167 -17.62 -5.95 -9.31
N THR A 168 -16.42 -5.43 -9.06
CA THR A 168 -15.21 -5.74 -9.81
C THR A 168 -14.00 -5.82 -8.89
N LEU A 169 -12.88 -6.31 -9.41
CA LEU A 169 -11.57 -6.16 -8.77
C LEU A 169 -10.92 -4.85 -9.19
N GLY A 170 -10.18 -4.24 -8.27
CA GLY A 170 -9.38 -3.05 -8.52
C GLY A 170 -8.27 -2.90 -7.47
N THR A 171 -7.36 -1.98 -7.74
CA THR A 171 -6.23 -1.65 -6.84
C THR A 171 -6.15 -0.13 -6.63
N ALA A 172 -5.48 0.31 -5.56
CA ALA A 172 -5.30 1.74 -5.29
C ALA A 172 -4.47 2.47 -6.37
N ARG A 173 -3.78 1.73 -7.24
CA ARG A 173 -3.15 2.25 -8.45
C ARG A 173 -4.18 2.75 -9.48
N ASP A 174 -5.34 2.11 -9.55
CA ASP A 174 -6.43 2.49 -10.45
C ASP A 174 -7.19 3.72 -9.91
N ASP A 175 -7.56 3.66 -8.64
CA ASP A 175 -8.26 4.74 -7.94
C ASP A 175 -7.97 4.66 -6.44
N SER A 176 -7.66 5.81 -5.83
CA SER A 176 -7.35 5.89 -4.39
C SER A 176 -8.46 5.38 -3.46
N SER A 177 -9.71 5.30 -3.93
CA SER A 177 -10.83 4.71 -3.19
C SER A 177 -10.67 3.20 -2.94
N PHE A 178 -9.73 2.53 -3.61
CA PHE A 178 -9.46 1.10 -3.47
C PHE A 178 -8.28 0.81 -2.54
N ASN A 179 -7.94 1.75 -1.65
CA ASN A 179 -6.89 1.56 -0.65
C ASN A 179 -7.31 0.58 0.45
N VAL A 180 -6.33 -0.15 1.00
CA VAL A 180 -6.56 -1.13 2.07
C VAL A 180 -6.17 -0.63 3.45
N THR A 181 -5.59 0.57 3.55
CA THR A 181 -5.07 1.15 4.81
C THR A 181 -5.51 2.59 5.01
N GLY A 182 -5.87 2.94 6.25
CA GLY A 182 -6.01 4.34 6.69
C GLY A 182 -4.66 4.99 7.02
N THR A 183 -3.72 4.22 7.58
CA THR A 183 -2.37 4.68 7.90
C THR A 183 -1.35 3.64 7.44
N CYS A 184 -0.30 4.06 6.72
CA CYS A 184 0.83 3.21 6.36
C CYS A 184 2.09 4.06 6.21
N ALA A 185 2.96 4.02 7.22
CA ALA A 185 4.17 4.84 7.26
C ALA A 185 5.31 4.11 7.99
N TYR A 186 6.53 4.58 7.72
CA TYR A 186 7.70 4.19 8.51
C TYR A 186 8.65 5.37 8.68
N GLY A 187 9.48 5.30 9.71
CA GLY A 187 10.58 6.23 9.96
C GLY A 187 11.84 5.46 10.37
N CYS A 188 13.00 6.09 10.22
CA CYS A 188 14.24 5.53 10.75
C CYS A 188 14.19 5.46 12.28
N THR A 189 14.58 4.33 12.86
CA THR A 189 14.56 4.15 14.32
C THR A 189 15.59 5.08 14.99
N PRO A 190 15.21 5.96 15.93
CA PRO A 190 16.15 6.82 16.66
C PRO A 190 17.19 6.01 17.45
N ASP A 191 18.43 6.52 17.49
CA ASP A 191 19.53 5.97 18.30
C ASP A 191 19.63 6.75 19.62
N GLU A 192 18.79 6.37 20.60
CA GLU A 192 18.69 7.05 21.90
C GLU A 192 20.04 7.17 22.62
N THR A 193 20.92 6.16 22.51
CA THR A 193 22.25 6.20 23.12
C THR A 193 23.09 7.33 22.52
N LYS A 194 23.17 7.41 21.18
CA LYS A 194 23.91 8.49 20.52
C LYS A 194 23.26 9.85 20.74
N ILE A 195 21.93 9.92 20.76
CA ILE A 195 21.20 11.17 21.04
C ILE A 195 21.58 11.70 22.42
N VAL A 196 21.62 10.85 23.44
CA VAL A 196 21.99 11.23 24.81
C VAL A 196 23.46 11.68 24.89
N GLU A 197 24.37 10.95 24.25
CA GLU A 197 25.80 11.31 24.21
C GLU A 197 26.03 12.68 23.54
N GLU A 198 25.37 12.93 22.41
CA GLU A 198 25.50 14.15 21.64
C GLU A 198 24.81 15.35 22.29
N LEU A 199 23.72 15.09 23.01
CA LEU A 199 23.07 16.10 23.84
C LEU A 199 23.98 16.51 25.01
N ALA A 200 24.67 15.56 25.64
CA ALA A 200 25.60 15.87 26.73
C ALA A 200 26.74 16.79 26.28
N LYS A 201 27.35 16.51 25.12
CA LYS A 201 28.37 17.39 24.52
C LYS A 201 27.84 18.79 24.23
N ARG A 202 26.62 18.90 23.70
CA ARG A 202 25.98 20.19 23.40
C ARG A 202 25.64 20.99 24.67
N LYS A 203 25.15 20.32 25.71
CA LYS A 203 24.90 20.96 27.01
C LYS A 203 26.17 21.54 27.60
N GLN A 204 27.27 20.78 27.61
CA GLN A 204 28.57 21.28 28.07
C GLN A 204 28.99 22.52 27.26
N LYS A 205 28.87 22.48 25.93
CA LYS A 205 29.19 23.63 25.08
C LYS A 205 28.35 24.87 25.44
N TRP A 206 27.06 24.71 25.71
CA TRP A 206 26.19 25.83 26.09
C TRP A 206 26.51 26.36 27.49
N GLU A 207 26.95 25.50 28.41
CA GLU A 207 27.47 25.91 29.73
C GLU A 207 28.76 26.72 29.58
N ASP A 208 29.69 26.25 28.73
CA ASP A 208 30.94 26.95 28.44
C ASP A 208 30.71 28.31 27.74
N GLU A 209 29.63 28.44 26.96
CA GLU A 209 29.16 29.70 26.36
C GLU A 209 28.46 30.64 27.37
N GLY A 210 28.28 30.20 28.63
CA GLY A 210 27.67 30.99 29.69
C GLY A 210 26.14 31.11 29.59
N LYS A 211 25.46 30.20 28.88
CA LYS A 211 23.99 30.19 28.82
C LYS A 211 23.40 29.82 30.19
N SER A 212 22.26 30.43 30.53
CA SER A 212 21.52 30.06 31.75
C SER A 212 20.93 28.65 31.65
N GLU A 213 20.69 28.00 32.79
CA GLU A 213 20.08 26.66 32.85
C GLU A 213 18.72 26.60 32.12
N ALA A 214 17.89 27.65 32.24
CA ALA A 214 16.61 27.74 31.54
C ALA A 214 16.79 27.77 30.02
N ASN A 215 17.78 28.51 29.52
CA ASN A 215 18.09 28.55 28.10
C ASN A 215 18.66 27.22 27.61
N ILE A 216 19.53 26.57 28.40
CA ILE A 216 20.07 25.23 28.09
C ILE A 216 18.94 24.20 27.99
N ALA A 217 17.95 24.25 28.90
CA ALA A 217 16.80 23.35 28.86
C ALA A 217 15.92 23.58 27.62
N PHE A 218 15.68 24.85 27.28
CA PHE A 218 14.94 25.23 26.06
C PHE A 218 15.65 24.75 24.79
N GLU A 219 16.96 25.01 24.68
CA GLU A 219 17.77 24.59 23.53
C GLU A 219 17.87 23.06 23.43
N ALA A 220 17.98 22.36 24.57
CA ALA A 220 17.95 20.91 24.61
C ALA A 220 16.61 20.35 24.10
N ALA A 221 15.48 20.95 24.48
CA ALA A 221 14.17 20.54 24.01
C ALA A 221 14.01 20.81 22.50
N ASN A 222 14.42 21.99 22.04
CA ASN A 222 14.38 22.36 20.62
C ASN A 222 15.26 21.44 19.77
N TRP A 223 16.48 21.17 20.22
CA TRP A 223 17.41 20.27 19.54
C TRP A 223 16.87 18.84 19.42
N LYS A 224 16.21 18.34 20.47
CA LYS A 224 15.57 17.02 20.49
C LYS A 224 14.46 16.87 19.43
N LEU A 225 13.76 17.96 19.10
CA LEU A 225 12.68 17.94 18.11
C LEU A 225 13.18 17.95 16.66
N LEU A 226 14.45 18.27 16.42
CA LEU A 226 15.01 18.46 15.08
C LEU A 226 16.28 17.64 14.86
N GLU A 227 17.44 18.16 15.25
CA GLU A 227 18.73 17.56 14.95
C GLU A 227 18.91 16.17 15.58
N ALA A 228 18.35 15.94 16.78
CA ALA A 228 18.42 14.63 17.42
C ALA A 228 17.81 13.52 16.55
N LEU A 229 16.77 13.82 15.78
CA LEU A 229 16.09 12.85 14.91
C LEU A 229 16.94 12.41 13.71
N ARG A 230 18.11 13.05 13.48
CA ARG A 230 19.09 12.62 12.46
C ARG A 230 19.99 11.48 12.97
N TYR A 231 20.05 11.26 14.28
CA TYR A 231 20.82 10.18 14.88
C TYR A 231 19.95 8.92 14.93
N VAL A 232 20.14 8.08 13.92
CA VAL A 232 19.30 6.89 13.70
C VAL A 232 20.13 5.62 13.65
N LYS A 233 19.50 4.50 14.02
CA LYS A 233 20.07 3.17 13.85
C LYS A 233 20.05 2.82 12.36
N ARG A 234 21.20 2.44 11.82
CA ARG A 234 21.33 2.05 10.41
C ARG A 234 20.49 0.79 10.16
N ASN A 235 19.80 0.74 9.02
CA ASN A 235 18.99 -0.40 8.58
C ASN A 235 17.95 -0.83 9.64
N SER A 236 17.32 0.14 10.30
CA SER A 236 16.29 -0.06 11.31
C SER A 236 15.16 0.95 11.11
N PHE A 237 13.93 0.46 11.06
CA PHE A 237 12.77 1.29 10.77
C PHE A 237 11.60 0.98 11.70
N ASP A 238 10.99 2.02 12.23
CA ASP A 238 9.75 1.94 13.01
C ASP A 238 8.58 2.11 12.04
N PHE A 239 7.69 1.12 11.98
CA PHE A 239 6.57 1.02 11.05
C PHE A 239 5.24 1.15 11.79
N ILE A 240 4.28 1.81 11.15
CA ILE A 240 2.89 1.93 11.60
C ILE A 240 1.93 1.60 10.46
N LEU A 241 0.94 0.77 10.75
CA LEU A 241 -0.06 0.30 9.82
C LEU A 241 -1.45 0.30 10.48
N GLN A 242 -2.46 0.79 9.77
CA GLN A 242 -3.85 0.72 10.18
C GLN A 242 -4.71 0.36 8.97
N THR A 243 -5.46 -0.73 9.08
CA THR A 243 -6.39 -1.21 8.05
C THR A 243 -7.62 -0.31 7.91
N VAL A 244 -8.29 -0.39 6.76
CA VAL A 244 -9.67 0.15 6.57
C VAL A 244 -10.76 -0.87 6.91
N GLY A 245 -10.39 -2.08 7.33
CA GLY A 245 -11.31 -3.14 7.77
C GLY A 245 -11.59 -4.25 6.75
N ILE A 246 -10.97 -4.22 5.56
CA ILE A 246 -11.10 -5.30 4.55
C ILE A 246 -10.24 -6.50 4.94
N TYR A 247 -8.99 -6.24 5.32
CA TYR A 247 -7.98 -7.24 5.70
C TYR A 247 -7.41 -6.91 7.08
N GLU A 248 -6.87 -7.90 7.78
CA GLU A 248 -6.13 -7.63 9.02
C GLU A 248 -4.78 -6.94 8.72
N ASN A 249 -4.21 -6.21 9.68
CA ASN A 249 -2.93 -5.53 9.48
C ASN A 249 -1.79 -6.49 9.07
N THR A 250 -1.71 -7.64 9.73
CA THR A 250 -0.71 -8.67 9.40
C THR A 250 -0.95 -9.26 8.00
N GLU A 251 -2.22 -9.52 7.65
CA GLU A 251 -2.63 -10.01 6.34
C GLU A 251 -2.22 -9.05 5.21
N ILE A 252 -2.34 -7.73 5.42
CA ILE A 252 -1.92 -6.70 4.47
C ILE A 252 -0.42 -6.80 4.18
N ILE A 253 0.42 -6.94 5.22
CA ILE A 253 1.88 -7.08 5.05
C ILE A 253 2.22 -8.37 4.32
N ILE A 254 1.55 -9.47 4.67
CA ILE A 254 1.76 -10.78 4.04
C ILE A 254 1.40 -10.73 2.56
N LYS A 255 0.25 -10.14 2.20
CA LYS A 255 -0.16 -9.94 0.80
C LYS A 255 0.82 -9.07 0.03
N ALA A 256 1.30 -7.97 0.62
CA ALA A 256 2.30 -7.12 -0.02
C ALA A 256 3.62 -7.87 -0.29
N CYS A 257 4.09 -8.67 0.66
CA CYS A 257 5.28 -9.51 0.46
C CYS A 257 5.04 -10.54 -0.66
N GLN A 258 3.89 -11.21 -0.66
CA GLN A 258 3.53 -12.19 -1.67
C GLN A 258 3.49 -11.57 -3.08
N ILE A 259 2.84 -10.42 -3.25
CA ILE A 259 2.77 -9.71 -4.54
C ILE A 259 4.18 -9.40 -5.08
N MET A 260 5.09 -8.94 -4.22
CA MET A 260 6.47 -8.68 -4.67
C MET A 260 7.24 -9.96 -4.97
N MET A 261 7.02 -11.04 -4.20
CA MET A 261 7.60 -12.35 -4.49
C MET A 261 7.14 -12.87 -5.85
N ASP A 262 5.86 -12.73 -6.17
CA ASP A 262 5.28 -13.12 -7.46
C ASP A 262 5.91 -12.32 -8.61
N LYS A 263 6.12 -11.00 -8.43
CA LYS A 263 6.85 -10.18 -9.42
C LYS A 263 8.27 -10.68 -9.67
N PHE A 264 9.01 -11.10 -8.64
CA PHE A 264 10.35 -11.70 -8.84
C PHE A 264 10.29 -13.07 -9.53
N VAL A 265 9.24 -13.86 -9.29
CA VAL A 265 9.01 -15.11 -10.02
C VAL A 265 8.75 -14.82 -11.49
N ASP A 266 7.91 -13.84 -11.81
CA ASP A 266 7.61 -13.42 -13.18
C ASP A 266 8.86 -12.90 -13.89
N LEU A 267 9.63 -12.01 -13.25
CA LEU A 267 10.91 -11.52 -13.78
C LEU A 267 11.90 -12.66 -14.04
N LYS A 268 11.97 -13.66 -13.16
CA LYS A 268 12.81 -14.84 -13.39
C LYS A 268 12.35 -15.64 -14.59
N GLN A 269 11.04 -15.85 -14.77
CA GLN A 269 10.51 -16.53 -15.94
C GLN A 269 10.80 -15.76 -17.24
N LEU A 270 10.66 -14.44 -17.24
CA LEU A 270 11.01 -13.58 -18.38
C LEU A 270 12.50 -13.66 -18.69
N LEU A 271 13.34 -13.67 -17.65
CA LEU A 271 14.78 -13.88 -17.80
C LEU A 271 15.03 -15.23 -18.46
N ASP A 272 14.50 -16.34 -17.93
CA ASP A 272 14.74 -17.70 -18.44
C ASP A 272 14.27 -17.89 -19.90
N LYS A 273 13.22 -17.20 -20.32
CA LYS A 273 12.72 -17.18 -21.71
C LYS A 273 13.47 -16.25 -22.67
N ASP A 274 14.47 -15.51 -22.16
CA ASP A 274 15.21 -14.48 -22.91
C ASP A 274 14.32 -13.31 -23.39
N GLU A 275 13.29 -12.98 -22.61
CA GLU A 275 12.34 -11.90 -22.91
C GLU A 275 12.71 -10.57 -22.24
N ILE A 276 13.71 -10.55 -21.34
CA ILE A 276 14.27 -9.32 -20.79
C ILE A 276 15.32 -8.75 -21.76
N GLU A 277 15.04 -7.57 -22.31
CA GLU A 277 15.97 -6.88 -23.22
C GLU A 277 17.21 -6.39 -22.46
N ILE A 278 18.38 -6.91 -22.86
CA ILE A 278 19.68 -6.45 -22.38
C ILE A 278 20.45 -5.91 -23.58
N LYS A 279 20.76 -4.61 -23.56
CA LYS A 279 21.51 -3.93 -24.62
C LYS A 279 22.74 -3.20 -24.07
N PRO A 280 23.80 -3.00 -24.87
CA PRO A 280 24.87 -2.09 -24.51
C PRO A 280 24.30 -0.68 -24.21
N SER A 281 24.76 -0.05 -23.14
CA SER A 281 24.30 1.29 -22.76
C SER A 281 24.85 2.35 -23.71
N ASP A 282 24.01 3.31 -24.10
CA ASP A 282 24.48 4.53 -24.76
C ASP A 282 25.03 5.50 -23.70
N SER A 283 26.29 5.28 -23.31
CA SER A 283 26.96 6.07 -22.28
C SER A 283 28.47 6.07 -22.47
N THR A 284 29.17 6.96 -21.78
CA THR A 284 30.64 7.01 -21.77
C THR A 284 31.27 5.93 -20.86
N LEU A 285 30.47 5.05 -20.26
CA LEU A 285 30.97 3.96 -19.41
C LEU A 285 31.30 2.74 -20.28
N ASP A 286 32.54 2.29 -20.21
CA ASP A 286 32.97 1.05 -20.86
C ASP A 286 32.27 -0.17 -20.25
N ALA A 287 32.01 -1.18 -21.08
CA ALA A 287 31.34 -2.43 -20.68
C ALA A 287 30.04 -2.21 -19.87
N SER A 288 29.23 -1.25 -20.32
CA SER A 288 27.95 -0.90 -19.71
C SER A 288 26.78 -1.53 -20.46
N TYR A 289 25.80 -2.03 -19.70
CA TYR A 289 24.58 -2.64 -20.22
C TYR A 289 23.34 -2.04 -19.56
N ASP A 290 22.33 -1.77 -20.38
CA ASP A 290 20.98 -1.37 -19.97
C ASP A 290 20.06 -2.58 -20.04
N ILE A 291 19.45 -2.88 -18.90
CA ILE A 291 18.42 -3.90 -18.72
C ILE A 291 17.07 -3.20 -18.67
N ILE A 292 16.20 -3.52 -19.63
CA ILE A 292 14.87 -2.94 -19.74
C ILE A 292 13.88 -3.80 -18.96
N LEU A 293 13.30 -3.22 -17.91
CA LEU A 293 12.29 -3.87 -17.08
C LEU A 293 10.92 -3.27 -17.43
N GLU A 294 10.12 -4.02 -18.19
CA GLU A 294 8.76 -3.63 -18.55
C GLU A 294 7.81 -3.75 -17.37
N ASN A 295 6.92 -2.77 -17.22
CA ASN A 295 5.92 -2.64 -16.15
C ASN A 295 6.47 -2.59 -14.71
N GLU A 296 7.79 -2.48 -14.56
CA GLU A 296 8.45 -2.34 -13.27
C GLU A 296 8.92 -0.91 -13.01
N ASP A 297 8.81 -0.48 -11.76
CA ASP A 297 9.15 0.86 -11.31
C ASP A 297 10.19 0.85 -10.18
N TYR A 298 10.33 1.98 -9.48
CA TYR A 298 11.24 2.13 -8.35
C TYR A 298 11.00 1.14 -7.20
N THR A 299 9.86 0.45 -7.15
CA THR A 299 9.54 -0.52 -6.10
C THR A 299 10.46 -1.74 -6.20
N ILE A 300 10.42 -2.46 -7.32
CA ILE A 300 11.30 -3.60 -7.59
C ILE A 300 12.69 -3.12 -8.01
N GLY A 301 12.77 -2.05 -8.80
CA GLY A 301 14.01 -1.50 -9.31
C GLY A 301 15.01 -1.08 -8.23
N ASN A 302 14.55 -0.48 -7.13
CA ASN A 302 15.45 -0.09 -6.03
C ASN A 302 15.95 -1.30 -5.24
N ILE A 303 15.15 -2.36 -5.10
CA ILE A 303 15.61 -3.62 -4.49
C ILE A 303 16.73 -4.21 -5.35
N LEU A 304 16.50 -4.33 -6.66
CA LEU A 304 17.51 -4.85 -7.59
C LEU A 304 18.79 -4.03 -7.58
N ASN A 305 18.66 -2.69 -7.61
CA ASN A 305 19.79 -1.79 -7.53
C ASN A 305 20.58 -1.98 -6.23
N PHE A 306 19.89 -2.13 -5.10
CA PHE A 306 20.53 -2.41 -3.81
C PHE A 306 21.26 -3.76 -3.81
N GLU A 307 20.61 -4.86 -4.21
CA GLU A 307 21.21 -6.19 -4.23
C GLU A 307 22.46 -6.24 -5.13
N LEU A 308 22.38 -5.65 -6.32
CA LEU A 308 23.51 -5.56 -7.23
C LEU A 308 24.65 -4.71 -6.68
N TYR A 309 24.30 -3.59 -6.03
CA TYR A 309 25.28 -2.73 -5.37
C TYR A 309 25.99 -3.44 -4.21
N ASP A 310 25.22 -4.09 -3.34
CA ASP A 310 25.75 -4.73 -2.15
C ASP A 310 26.68 -5.90 -2.51
N ILE A 311 26.19 -6.80 -3.37
CA ILE A 311 26.88 -8.03 -3.72
C ILE A 311 28.00 -7.76 -4.72
N TYR A 312 27.72 -7.10 -5.85
CA TYR A 312 28.64 -7.06 -6.98
C TYR A 312 29.47 -5.78 -7.08
N TYR A 313 29.02 -4.66 -6.54
CA TYR A 313 29.82 -3.43 -6.50
C TYR A 313 30.67 -3.35 -5.22
N ARG A 314 30.06 -3.50 -4.04
CA ARG A 314 30.76 -3.33 -2.75
C ARG A 314 31.59 -4.55 -2.37
N ASP A 315 30.98 -5.73 -2.36
CA ASP A 315 31.60 -6.93 -1.80
C ASP A 315 32.52 -7.65 -2.81
N LEU A 316 31.99 -8.03 -3.97
CA LEU A 316 32.75 -8.74 -5.02
C LEU A 316 33.55 -7.81 -5.93
N LYS A 317 33.27 -6.50 -5.94
CA LYS A 317 33.94 -5.48 -6.76
C LYS A 317 34.06 -5.88 -8.24
N LYS A 318 33.00 -6.44 -8.81
CA LYS A 318 32.88 -6.79 -10.23
C LYS A 318 32.30 -5.64 -11.07
N LEU A 319 31.44 -4.84 -10.45
CA LEU A 319 30.81 -3.68 -11.09
C LEU A 319 31.59 -2.40 -10.81
N SER A 320 31.74 -1.58 -11.84
CA SER A 320 32.23 -0.20 -11.75
C SER A 320 31.07 0.79 -11.56
N TYR A 321 29.85 0.41 -11.93
CA TYR A 321 28.64 1.20 -11.77
C TYR A 321 27.39 0.32 -11.69
N VAL A 322 26.44 0.72 -10.87
CA VAL A 322 25.06 0.24 -10.91
C VAL A 322 24.13 1.41 -10.63
N GLY A 323 23.02 1.49 -11.37
CA GLY A 323 22.03 2.52 -11.17
C GLY A 323 20.68 2.13 -11.75
N PHE A 324 19.61 2.56 -11.09
CA PHE A 324 18.25 2.38 -11.58
C PHE A 324 17.63 3.74 -11.92
N LYS A 325 16.95 3.82 -13.07
CA LYS A 325 16.28 5.04 -13.51
C LYS A 325 15.03 4.73 -14.31
N LYS A 326 13.95 5.45 -14.03
CA LYS A 326 12.81 5.59 -14.92
C LYS A 326 12.91 6.95 -15.63
N MET A 327 12.97 6.95 -16.96
CA MET A 327 13.25 8.16 -17.75
C MET A 327 12.10 9.18 -17.68
N HIS A 328 10.87 8.72 -17.83
CA HIS A 328 9.66 9.50 -17.63
C HIS A 328 8.65 8.74 -16.74
N PRO A 329 7.90 9.41 -15.84
CA PRO A 329 6.89 8.75 -15.02
C PRO A 329 5.85 7.93 -15.81
N HIS A 330 5.53 8.36 -17.03
CA HIS A 330 4.57 7.71 -17.94
C HIS A 330 5.16 6.58 -18.81
N ASP A 331 6.47 6.35 -18.78
CA ASP A 331 7.05 5.23 -19.52
C ASP A 331 6.59 3.90 -18.91
N SER A 332 6.31 2.90 -19.75
CA SER A 332 5.98 1.54 -19.27
C SER A 332 7.19 0.83 -18.67
N HIS A 333 8.39 1.19 -19.12
CA HIS A 333 9.63 0.54 -18.73
C HIS A 333 10.47 1.39 -17.80
N SER A 334 11.36 0.69 -17.09
CA SER A 334 12.47 1.29 -16.35
C SER A 334 13.79 0.66 -16.78
N ILE A 335 14.88 1.36 -16.49
CA ILE A 335 16.22 0.97 -16.91
C ILE A 335 17.06 0.72 -15.66
N LEU A 336 17.52 -0.52 -15.54
CA LEU A 336 18.61 -0.88 -14.64
C LEU A 336 19.90 -0.89 -15.47
N ARG A 337 20.89 -0.10 -15.07
CA ARG A 337 22.18 0.01 -15.74
C ARG A 337 23.27 -0.63 -14.90
N MET A 338 24.11 -1.43 -15.54
CA MET A 338 25.25 -2.09 -14.93
C MET A 338 26.49 -1.86 -15.79
N ALA A 339 27.61 -1.43 -15.19
CA ALA A 339 28.90 -1.40 -15.87
C ALA A 339 29.92 -2.26 -15.13
N PHE A 340 30.73 -2.99 -15.90
CA PHE A 340 31.72 -3.91 -15.36
C PHE A 340 33.11 -3.26 -15.25
N ILE A 341 33.93 -3.77 -14.33
CA ILE A 341 35.36 -3.43 -14.30
C ILE A 341 36.11 -4.17 -15.42
N GLU A 342 35.75 -5.43 -15.67
CA GLU A 342 36.36 -6.25 -16.72
C GLU A 342 35.62 -6.10 -18.06
N PRO A 343 36.27 -5.61 -19.13
CA PRO A 343 35.62 -5.36 -20.42
C PRO A 343 35.09 -6.61 -21.14
N THR A 344 35.56 -7.79 -20.74
CA THR A 344 35.15 -9.08 -21.28
C THR A 344 33.78 -9.55 -20.76
N SER A 345 33.23 -8.87 -19.75
CA SER A 345 31.93 -9.21 -19.19
C SER A 345 30.81 -8.88 -20.19
N GLY A 346 30.13 -9.94 -20.63
CA GLY A 346 29.06 -9.90 -21.63
C GLY A 346 27.66 -9.89 -21.05
N LYS A 347 26.66 -9.97 -21.93
CA LYS A 347 25.24 -10.12 -21.56
C LYS A 347 24.99 -11.36 -20.70
N ASP A 348 25.71 -12.46 -20.93
CA ASP A 348 25.56 -13.69 -20.14
C ASP A 348 25.90 -13.47 -18.66
N THR A 349 26.94 -12.67 -18.38
CA THR A 349 27.31 -12.30 -17.01
C THR A 349 26.20 -11.47 -16.36
N VAL A 350 25.60 -10.53 -17.10
CA VAL A 350 24.43 -9.76 -16.62
C VAL A 350 23.29 -10.70 -16.25
N ARG A 351 22.95 -11.67 -17.11
CA ARG A 351 21.87 -12.64 -16.87
C ARG A 351 22.12 -13.48 -15.62
N GLN A 352 23.36 -13.97 -15.43
CA GLN A 352 23.74 -14.72 -14.23
C GLN A 352 23.60 -13.88 -12.96
N MET A 353 24.04 -12.62 -12.99
CA MET A 353 23.89 -11.71 -11.85
C MET A 353 22.42 -11.42 -11.55
N LEU A 354 21.60 -11.15 -12.57
CA LEU A 354 20.16 -10.93 -12.42
C LEU A 354 19.46 -12.14 -11.78
N SER A 355 19.72 -13.35 -12.29
CA SER A 355 19.15 -14.57 -11.71
C SER A 355 19.51 -14.73 -10.23
N SER A 356 20.75 -14.44 -9.86
CA SER A 356 21.19 -14.51 -8.47
C SER A 356 20.50 -13.48 -7.57
N VAL A 357 20.35 -12.23 -8.03
CA VAL A 357 19.69 -11.19 -7.21
C VAL A 357 18.17 -11.39 -7.13
N PHE A 358 17.53 -11.93 -8.17
CA PHE A 358 16.11 -12.27 -8.12
C PHE A 358 15.85 -13.33 -7.04
N GLU A 359 16.70 -14.36 -6.97
CA GLU A 359 16.61 -15.37 -5.91
C GLU A 359 16.93 -14.82 -4.52
N GLY A 360 17.90 -13.92 -4.41
CA GLY A 360 18.24 -13.24 -3.16
C GLY A 360 17.07 -12.42 -2.63
N ALA A 361 16.51 -11.56 -3.49
CA ALA A 361 15.37 -10.71 -3.14
C ALA A 361 14.12 -11.52 -2.79
N PHE A 362 13.83 -12.59 -3.54
CA PHE A 362 12.74 -13.51 -3.23
C PHE A 362 12.91 -14.14 -1.84
N LYS A 363 14.12 -14.60 -1.50
CA LYS A 363 14.42 -15.21 -0.19
C LYS A 363 14.26 -14.22 0.96
N GLU A 364 14.75 -12.98 0.80
CA GLU A 364 14.61 -11.95 1.84
C GLU A 364 13.12 -11.58 2.05
N LEU A 365 12.35 -11.40 0.97
CA LEU A 365 10.91 -11.17 1.05
C LEU A 365 10.14 -12.33 1.69
N SER A 366 10.48 -13.57 1.31
CA SER A 366 9.91 -14.77 1.92
C SER A 366 10.21 -14.85 3.42
N HIS A 367 11.43 -14.46 3.81
CA HIS A 367 11.82 -14.40 5.21
C HIS A 367 11.03 -13.32 5.96
N ILE A 368 10.90 -12.11 5.40
CA ILE A 368 10.09 -11.02 5.98
C ILE A 368 8.63 -11.45 6.15
N LYS A 369 8.02 -12.04 5.10
CA LYS A 369 6.66 -12.59 5.16
C LYS A 369 6.50 -13.58 6.32
N GLY A 370 7.47 -14.49 6.48
CA GLY A 370 7.50 -15.47 7.56
C GLY A 370 7.59 -14.89 8.97
N LEU A 371 8.03 -13.63 9.14
CA LEU A 371 8.03 -12.94 10.42
C LEU A 371 6.61 -12.52 10.86
N PHE A 372 5.65 -12.40 9.91
CA PHE A 372 4.27 -12.01 10.17
C PHE A 372 3.27 -13.17 10.10
N ASP A 373 3.61 -14.26 9.40
CA ASP A 373 2.75 -15.46 9.24
C ASP A 373 2.59 -16.29 10.54
N GLY A 374 3.21 -15.89 11.67
CA GLY A 374 3.18 -16.65 12.92
C GLY A 374 4.00 -17.96 12.89
N GLY A 375 4.76 -18.20 11.82
CA GLY A 375 5.60 -19.39 11.60
C GLY A 375 6.85 -19.49 12.50
N ARG A 376 6.98 -18.61 13.49
CA ARG A 376 7.97 -18.68 14.57
C ARG A 376 7.25 -18.63 15.92
N LYS A 377 6.72 -19.78 16.33
CA LYS A 377 6.69 -20.16 17.74
C LYS A 377 7.92 -21.02 18.04
#